data_AF-A0A194PW38-F1
#
_entry.id   AF-A0A194PW38-F1
#
_cell.length_a   1.000
_cell.length_b   1.000
_cell.length_c   1.000
_cell.angle_alpha   90.00
_cell.angle_beta   90.00
_cell.angle_gamma   90.00
#
_symmetry.space_group_name_H-M   'P 1'
#
loop_
_entity.id
_entity.type
_entity.pdbx_description
1 polymer ?
#
loop_
_entity_poly.entity_id
_entity_poly.type
_entity_poly.pdbx_seq_one_letter_code
_entity_poly.pdbx_strand_id
1 'polypeptide(L)'
;MVVAAHASIEGNKPILPLEGDLVSLITRKGEICVRESGVSPAIMHNLLPWRVEESEINGKFLLCLAKEMEFHDKDGKLKVEKFIDLFYQSLKSQDVDSYKKLLERCNELTGKNAYYTVYKIANCFHTNTPVKMALHVLVKMPSQMVEKVKVVGSQCIKETGAPANSLENSLPWNLPENETNEKFLYCLCKNLNLINDEGYFNYERTMKIFATSDKKEAIEKTYNECKVLKGKDQYETTYKIVDCFFKKAPVSLSL
;
A
#
# COMPACT_ATOMS: atom_id res chain seq x y z
N MET A 1 -13.44 -6.49 -41.83
CA MET A 1 -14.52 -6.42 -40.83
C MET A 1 -14.61 -7.80 -40.19
N VAL A 2 -14.42 -8.06 -38.90
CA VAL A 2 -14.18 -7.24 -37.70
C VAL A 2 -13.26 -8.07 -36.81
N VAL A 3 -12.17 -7.47 -36.32
CA VAL A 3 -11.35 -8.01 -35.23
C VAL A 3 -12.09 -7.69 -33.93
N ALA A 4 -12.61 -8.69 -33.23
CA ALA A 4 -13.19 -8.51 -31.91
C ALA A 4 -12.10 -8.74 -30.85
N ALA A 5 -11.25 -7.74 -30.66
CA ALA A 5 -10.45 -7.61 -29.45
C ALA A 5 -11.40 -7.28 -28.29
N HIS A 6 -11.74 -8.28 -27.47
CA HIS A 6 -12.33 -8.02 -26.16
C HIS A 6 -11.19 -7.69 -25.19
N ALA A 7 -10.69 -6.46 -25.28
CA ALA A 7 -10.02 -5.83 -24.16
C ALA A 7 -11.07 -5.64 -23.05
N SER A 8 -11.06 -6.52 -22.04
CA SER A 8 -11.90 -6.33 -20.86
C SER A 8 -11.32 -5.17 -20.05
N ILE A 9 -12.01 -4.04 -20.14
CA ILE A 9 -11.94 -2.83 -19.33
C ILE A 9 -11.39 -3.12 -17.91
N GLU A 10 -10.13 -2.77 -17.63
CA GLU A 10 -9.64 -2.57 -16.26
C GLU A 10 -10.32 -1.30 -15.70
N GLY A 11 -11.57 -1.44 -15.32
CA GLY A 11 -12.46 -0.35 -14.94
C GLY A 11 -12.00 0.37 -13.67
N ASN A 12 -12.33 1.66 -13.62
CA ASN A 12 -12.19 2.60 -12.52
C ASN A 12 -12.97 2.16 -11.25
N LYS A 13 -12.67 0.98 -10.68
CA LYS A 13 -13.25 0.54 -9.41
C LYS A 13 -12.88 1.56 -8.32
N PRO A 14 -13.84 2.01 -7.49
CA PRO A 14 -13.55 2.90 -6.36
C PRO A 14 -12.60 2.23 -5.37
N ILE A 15 -11.78 3.03 -4.69
CA ILE A 15 -10.83 2.54 -3.69
C ILE A 15 -11.55 2.36 -2.36
N LEU A 16 -11.42 1.19 -1.76
CA LEU A 16 -11.85 0.91 -0.39
C LEU A 16 -10.62 0.85 0.52
N PRO A 17 -10.36 1.89 1.34
CA PRO A 17 -9.29 1.83 2.31
C PRO A 17 -9.64 0.82 3.41
N LEU A 18 -8.68 -0.02 3.76
CA LEU A 18 -8.79 -0.92 4.91
C LEU A 18 -8.64 -0.12 6.21
N GLU A 19 -9.29 -0.62 7.26
CA GLU A 19 -9.22 -0.07 8.62
C GLU A 19 -7.77 -0.21 9.17
N GLY A 20 -7.32 0.76 9.97
CA GLY A 20 -5.93 0.88 10.40
C GLY A 20 -5.40 -0.30 11.22
N ASP A 21 -6.21 -0.87 12.11
CA ASP A 21 -5.83 -2.05 12.91
C ASP A 21 -5.69 -3.28 11.99
N LEU A 22 -6.58 -3.41 11.00
CA LEU A 22 -6.49 -4.46 9.99
C LEU A 22 -5.23 -4.31 9.12
N VAL A 23 -4.89 -3.08 8.72
CA VAL A 23 -3.65 -2.78 7.99
C VAL A 23 -2.43 -3.15 8.82
N SER A 24 -2.38 -2.74 10.08
CA SER A 24 -1.28 -3.09 11.00
C SER A 24 -1.13 -4.60 11.16
N LEU A 25 -2.25 -5.32 11.30
CA LEU A 25 -2.28 -6.76 11.40
C LEU A 25 -1.75 -7.43 10.12
N ILE A 26 -2.25 -7.03 8.94
CA ILE A 26 -1.80 -7.56 7.64
C ILE A 26 -0.30 -7.30 7.45
N THR A 27 0.20 -6.11 7.78
CA THR A 27 1.62 -5.77 7.65
C THR A 27 2.49 -6.64 8.55
N ARG A 28 2.17 -6.71 9.85
CA ARG A 28 2.96 -7.50 10.82
C ARG A 28 2.97 -8.98 10.47
N LYS A 29 1.83 -9.54 10.10
CA LYS A 29 1.72 -10.97 9.72
C LYS A 29 2.34 -11.23 8.35
N GLY A 30 2.21 -10.29 7.41
CA GLY A 30 2.84 -10.33 6.11
C GLY A 30 4.37 -10.40 6.20
N GLU A 31 5.01 -9.61 7.06
CA GLU A 31 6.46 -9.66 7.28
C GLU A 31 6.96 -11.03 7.77
N ILE A 32 6.18 -11.71 8.61
CA ILE A 32 6.46 -13.09 9.03
C ILE A 32 6.42 -14.00 7.80
N CYS A 33 5.34 -13.91 7.03
CA CYS A 33 5.14 -14.73 5.84
C CYS A 33 6.13 -14.47 4.71
N VAL A 34 6.66 -13.24 4.58
CA VAL A 34 7.76 -12.94 3.64
C VAL A 34 8.98 -13.79 3.99
N ARG A 35 9.36 -13.83 5.27
CA ARG A 35 10.49 -14.64 5.74
C ARG A 35 10.26 -16.15 5.56
N GLU A 36 9.06 -16.64 5.88
CA GLU A 36 8.76 -18.07 5.82
C GLU A 36 8.62 -18.61 4.39
N SER A 37 8.01 -17.83 3.49
CA SER A 37 7.78 -18.26 2.11
C SER A 37 8.99 -18.04 1.21
N GLY A 38 9.91 -17.14 1.58
CA GLY A 38 11.05 -16.74 0.75
C GLY A 38 10.67 -15.83 -0.43
N VAL A 39 9.44 -15.32 -0.48
CA VAL A 39 8.99 -14.39 -1.52
C VAL A 39 9.72 -13.05 -1.39
N SER A 40 9.81 -12.29 -2.49
CA SER A 40 10.33 -10.93 -2.45
C SER A 40 9.49 -10.04 -1.51
N PRO A 41 10.11 -9.20 -0.65
CA PRO A 41 9.39 -8.24 0.19
C PRO A 41 8.46 -7.31 -0.59
N ALA A 42 8.72 -7.11 -1.89
CA ALA A 42 7.84 -6.35 -2.79
C ALA A 42 6.41 -6.91 -2.87
N ILE A 43 6.18 -8.18 -2.49
CA ILE A 43 4.85 -8.79 -2.45
C ILE A 43 3.86 -7.98 -1.60
N MET A 44 4.33 -7.35 -0.52
CA MET A 44 3.48 -6.57 0.38
C MET A 44 2.84 -5.38 -0.33
N HIS A 45 3.59 -4.73 -1.23
CA HIS A 45 3.08 -3.64 -2.05
C HIS A 45 2.24 -4.11 -3.23
N ASN A 46 2.41 -5.37 -3.65
CA ASN A 46 1.67 -5.97 -4.75
C ASN A 46 0.37 -6.64 -4.33
N LEU A 47 0.20 -6.96 -3.04
CA LEU A 47 -0.91 -7.77 -2.53
C LEU A 47 -2.29 -7.14 -2.82
N LEU A 48 -2.49 -5.88 -2.41
CA LEU A 48 -3.78 -5.20 -2.57
C LEU A 48 -4.07 -4.60 -3.95
N PRO A 49 -3.08 -4.01 -4.67
CA PRO A 49 -3.29 -3.72 -6.10
C PRO A 49 -3.35 -5.00 -6.94
N TRP A 50 -3.15 -6.17 -6.30
CA TRP A 50 -3.19 -7.51 -6.89
C TRP A 50 -2.29 -7.64 -8.12
N ARG A 51 -1.02 -7.29 -7.93
CA ARG A 51 0.08 -7.55 -8.88
C ARG A 51 0.81 -8.83 -8.47
N VAL A 52 0.05 -9.85 -8.14
CA VAL A 52 0.54 -11.15 -7.66
C VAL A 52 0.34 -12.16 -8.77
N GLU A 53 1.43 -12.70 -9.30
CA GLU A 53 1.37 -13.75 -10.32
C GLU A 53 1.11 -15.13 -9.72
N GLU A 54 0.52 -16.03 -10.52
CA GLU A 54 0.30 -17.42 -10.11
C GLU A 54 1.63 -18.15 -10.02
N SER A 55 2.10 -18.38 -8.80
CA SER A 55 3.32 -19.13 -8.55
C SER A 55 3.23 -19.86 -7.22
N GLU A 56 4.05 -20.89 -7.05
CA GLU A 56 4.10 -21.62 -5.78
C GLU A 56 4.57 -20.72 -4.63
N ILE A 57 5.54 -19.84 -4.87
CA ILE A 57 6.10 -18.97 -3.83
C ILE A 57 5.09 -17.91 -3.37
N ASN A 58 4.32 -17.33 -4.30
CA ASN A 58 3.25 -16.41 -3.96
C ASN A 58 2.08 -17.13 -3.27
N GLY A 59 1.73 -18.34 -3.72
CA GLY A 59 0.73 -19.17 -3.06
C GLY A 59 1.14 -19.58 -1.63
N LYS A 60 2.43 -19.84 -1.37
CA LYS A 60 2.98 -20.07 -0.02
C LYS A 60 2.78 -18.85 0.86
N PHE A 61 3.12 -17.66 0.36
CA PHE A 61 2.92 -16.40 1.07
C PHE A 61 1.43 -16.17 1.42
N LEU A 62 0.52 -16.31 0.45
CA LEU A 62 -0.92 -16.14 0.67
C LEU A 62 -1.49 -17.16 1.66
N LEU A 63 -1.04 -18.42 1.59
CA LEU A 63 -1.46 -19.46 2.51
C LEU A 63 -0.96 -19.18 3.94
N CYS A 64 0.29 -18.76 4.08
CA CYS A 64 0.85 -18.33 5.36
C CYS A 64 0.02 -17.19 5.95
N LEU A 65 -0.28 -16.16 5.15
CA LEU A 65 -1.03 -15.01 5.64
C LEU A 65 -2.43 -15.40 6.12
N ALA A 66 -3.13 -16.27 5.38
CA ALA A 66 -4.43 -16.80 5.81
C ALA A 66 -4.36 -17.61 7.11
N LYS A 67 -3.25 -18.32 7.37
CA LYS A 67 -3.00 -19.03 8.63
C LYS A 67 -2.71 -18.07 9.78
N GLU A 68 -1.79 -17.12 9.57
CA GLU A 68 -1.39 -16.12 10.56
C GLU A 68 -2.53 -15.19 10.99
N MET A 69 -3.51 -15.01 10.11
CA MET A 69 -4.75 -14.27 10.35
C MET A 69 -5.95 -15.18 10.67
N GLU A 70 -5.72 -16.49 10.84
CA GLU A 70 -6.68 -17.48 11.33
C GLU A 70 -7.95 -17.72 10.47
N PHE A 71 -7.98 -17.23 9.23
CA PHE A 71 -9.06 -17.49 8.28
C PHE A 71 -8.75 -18.59 7.26
N HIS A 72 -7.69 -19.37 7.46
CA HIS A 72 -7.40 -20.58 6.70
C HIS A 72 -8.29 -21.77 7.11
N ASP A 73 -8.65 -22.58 6.13
CA ASP A 73 -9.23 -23.93 6.24
C ASP A 73 -8.41 -24.93 5.38
N LYS A 74 -8.72 -26.23 5.48
CA LYS A 74 -8.00 -27.30 4.78
C LYS A 74 -7.86 -27.07 3.28
N ASP A 75 -6.80 -27.63 2.70
CA ASP A 75 -6.55 -27.64 1.25
C ASP A 75 -6.44 -26.25 0.60
N GLY A 76 -6.11 -25.22 1.39
CA GLY A 76 -5.98 -23.83 0.95
C GLY A 76 -7.31 -23.08 0.85
N LYS A 77 -8.39 -23.66 1.38
CA LYS A 77 -9.69 -23.01 1.51
C LYS A 77 -9.67 -21.95 2.62
N LEU A 78 -10.67 -21.08 2.60
CA LEU A 78 -10.80 -19.98 3.56
C LEU A 78 -12.07 -20.16 4.41
N LYS A 79 -11.96 -19.81 5.69
CA LYS A 79 -13.10 -19.63 6.61
C LYS A 79 -13.76 -18.29 6.30
N VAL A 80 -14.79 -18.31 5.47
CA VAL A 80 -15.47 -17.10 4.97
C VAL A 80 -15.92 -16.18 6.10
N GLU A 81 -16.59 -16.70 7.13
CA GLU A 81 -17.07 -15.86 8.26
C GLU A 81 -15.91 -15.15 8.95
N LYS A 82 -14.79 -15.85 9.20
CA LYS A 82 -13.61 -15.25 9.83
C LYS A 82 -13.00 -14.14 8.98
N PHE A 83 -12.97 -14.32 7.67
CA PHE A 83 -12.54 -13.26 6.76
C PHE A 83 -13.49 -12.05 6.85
N ILE A 84 -14.81 -12.28 6.82
CA ILE A 84 -15.79 -11.19 6.87
C ILE A 84 -15.72 -10.45 8.20
N ASP A 85 -15.56 -11.16 9.32
CA ASP A 85 -15.39 -10.56 10.65
C ASP A 85 -14.15 -9.64 10.70
N LEU A 86 -13.00 -10.14 10.21
CA LEU A 86 -11.75 -9.37 10.18
C LEU A 86 -11.87 -8.11 9.31
N PHE A 87 -12.56 -8.20 8.18
CA PHE A 87 -12.71 -7.11 7.23
C PHE A 87 -13.96 -6.25 7.50
N TYR A 88 -14.78 -6.59 8.50
CA TYR A 88 -16.09 -5.96 8.73
C TYR A 88 -16.00 -4.45 8.88
N GLN A 89 -15.05 -3.94 9.68
CA GLN A 89 -14.92 -2.50 9.87
C GLN A 89 -14.57 -1.74 8.57
N SER A 90 -13.84 -2.39 7.67
CA SER A 90 -13.54 -1.86 6.33
C SER A 90 -14.74 -1.96 5.40
N LEU A 91 -15.51 -3.05 5.49
CA LEU A 91 -16.62 -3.37 4.59
C LEU A 91 -17.98 -2.82 5.04
N LYS A 92 -18.16 -2.36 6.29
CA LYS A 92 -19.46 -1.99 6.88
C LYS A 92 -20.21 -0.86 6.15
N SER A 93 -19.49 -0.07 5.35
CA SER A 93 -20.09 0.97 4.48
C SER A 93 -20.55 0.43 3.12
N GLN A 94 -20.27 -0.84 2.84
CA GLN A 94 -20.61 -1.58 1.63
C GLN A 94 -21.68 -2.63 1.93
N ASP A 95 -22.17 -3.30 0.89
CA ASP A 95 -23.01 -4.49 1.03
C ASP A 95 -22.18 -5.71 1.44
N VAL A 96 -21.95 -5.88 2.75
CA VAL A 96 -21.13 -6.97 3.32
C VAL A 96 -21.59 -8.36 2.87
N ASP A 97 -22.90 -8.58 2.74
CA ASP A 97 -23.46 -9.88 2.32
C ASP A 97 -23.07 -10.24 0.89
N SER A 98 -22.99 -9.24 0.00
CA SER A 98 -22.50 -9.45 -1.37
C SER A 98 -21.02 -9.88 -1.39
N TYR A 99 -20.18 -9.34 -0.51
CA TYR A 99 -18.77 -9.78 -0.39
C TYR A 99 -18.65 -11.18 0.18
N LYS A 100 -19.47 -11.50 1.20
CA LYS A 100 -19.54 -12.86 1.76
C LYS A 100 -19.91 -13.88 0.69
N LYS A 101 -21.00 -13.66 -0.04
CA LYS A 101 -21.45 -14.53 -1.15
C LYS A 101 -20.40 -14.63 -2.26
N LEU A 102 -19.71 -13.54 -2.57
CA LEU A 102 -18.63 -13.56 -3.54
C LEU A 102 -17.47 -14.45 -3.07
N LEU A 103 -17.05 -14.28 -1.82
CA LEU A 103 -15.98 -15.09 -1.26
C LEU A 103 -16.37 -16.57 -1.17
N GLU A 104 -17.60 -16.89 -0.78
CA GLU A 104 -18.13 -18.27 -0.80
C GLU A 104 -18.00 -18.91 -2.18
N ARG A 105 -18.48 -18.23 -3.23
CA ARG A 105 -18.35 -18.71 -4.62
C ARG A 105 -16.89 -18.88 -5.04
N CYS A 106 -16.04 -17.89 -4.77
CA CYS A 106 -14.62 -17.98 -5.09
C CYS A 106 -13.93 -19.11 -4.31
N ASN A 107 -14.36 -19.38 -3.07
CA ASN A 107 -13.84 -20.43 -2.20
C ASN A 107 -14.18 -21.84 -2.70
N GLU A 108 -15.07 -22.01 -3.69
CA GLU A 108 -15.29 -23.30 -4.36
C GLU A 108 -14.11 -23.68 -5.27
N LEU A 109 -13.33 -22.70 -5.76
CA LEU A 109 -12.21 -22.91 -6.68
C LEU A 109 -11.09 -23.74 -6.04
N THR A 110 -10.51 -24.66 -6.81
CA THR A 110 -9.43 -25.54 -6.35
C THR A 110 -8.24 -25.49 -7.31
N GLY A 111 -7.04 -25.47 -6.74
CA GLY A 111 -5.76 -25.57 -7.45
C GLY A 111 -5.17 -26.97 -7.37
N LYS A 112 -3.99 -27.17 -7.97
CA LYS A 112 -3.27 -28.46 -7.91
C LYS A 112 -2.82 -28.84 -6.49
N ASN A 113 -2.73 -27.87 -5.58
CA ASN A 113 -2.48 -28.04 -4.16
C ASN A 113 -2.97 -26.79 -3.40
N ALA A 114 -2.81 -26.76 -2.08
CA ALA A 114 -3.27 -25.67 -1.22
C ALA A 114 -2.76 -24.28 -1.62
N TYR A 115 -1.51 -24.15 -2.10
CA TYR A 115 -0.93 -22.86 -2.53
C TYR A 115 -1.65 -22.29 -3.75
N TYR A 116 -1.96 -23.14 -4.72
CA TYR A 116 -2.67 -22.74 -5.93
C TYR A 116 -4.17 -22.59 -5.68
N THR A 117 -4.73 -23.33 -4.71
CA THR A 117 -6.11 -23.13 -4.26
C THR A 117 -6.30 -21.73 -3.68
N VAL A 118 -5.49 -21.35 -2.67
CA VAL A 118 -5.63 -20.03 -2.03
C VAL A 118 -5.38 -18.90 -3.03
N TYR A 119 -4.41 -19.05 -3.94
CA TYR A 119 -4.17 -18.07 -4.99
C TYR A 119 -5.40 -17.88 -5.89
N LYS A 120 -6.01 -18.97 -6.38
CA LYS A 120 -7.20 -18.89 -7.25
C LYS A 120 -8.37 -18.21 -6.55
N ILE A 121 -8.58 -18.52 -5.27
CA ILE A 121 -9.64 -17.92 -4.45
C ILE A 121 -9.41 -16.41 -4.32
N ALA A 122 -8.19 -16.01 -3.92
CA ALA A 122 -7.83 -14.60 -3.76
C ALA A 122 -7.90 -13.83 -5.09
N ASN A 123 -7.43 -14.42 -6.20
CA ASN A 123 -7.53 -13.85 -7.54
C ASN A 123 -8.99 -13.64 -7.94
N CYS A 124 -9.83 -14.67 -7.79
CA CYS A 124 -11.27 -14.58 -8.06
C CYS A 124 -11.93 -13.45 -7.27
N PHE A 125 -11.65 -13.38 -5.96
CA PHE A 125 -12.22 -12.38 -5.08
C PHE A 125 -11.79 -10.96 -5.49
N HIS A 126 -10.49 -10.75 -5.75
CA HIS A 126 -9.97 -9.46 -6.22
C HIS A 126 -10.56 -9.04 -7.58
N THR A 127 -10.62 -9.96 -8.54
CA THR A 127 -11.13 -9.67 -9.88
C THR A 127 -12.61 -9.27 -9.84
N ASN A 128 -13.41 -9.92 -8.97
CA ASN A 128 -14.86 -9.77 -8.97
C ASN A 128 -15.40 -8.82 -7.89
N THR A 129 -14.58 -8.37 -6.94
CA THR A 129 -15.00 -7.35 -5.98
C THR A 129 -15.29 -6.01 -6.70
N PRO A 130 -16.32 -5.24 -6.31
CA PRO A 130 -16.63 -3.96 -6.96
C PRO A 130 -15.64 -2.84 -6.61
N VAL A 131 -14.76 -3.04 -5.64
CA VAL A 131 -13.80 -2.04 -5.15
C VAL A 131 -12.35 -2.51 -5.33
N LYS A 132 -11.40 -1.56 -5.32
CA LYS A 132 -9.98 -1.87 -5.10
C LYS A 132 -9.68 -1.69 -3.62
N MET A 133 -9.47 -2.80 -2.91
CA MET A 133 -8.97 -2.72 -1.52
C MET A 133 -7.60 -2.07 -1.51
N ALA A 134 -7.34 -1.21 -0.54
CA ALA A 134 -6.05 -0.55 -0.39
C ALA A 134 -5.68 -0.41 1.09
N LEU A 135 -4.38 -0.52 1.41
CA LEU A 135 -3.89 -0.31 2.77
C LEU A 135 -4.01 1.17 3.15
N HIS A 136 -4.12 2.02 2.15
CA HIS A 136 -4.07 3.47 2.26
C HIS A 136 -5.01 4.10 1.23
N VAL A 137 -5.61 5.24 1.56
CA VAL A 137 -6.31 6.09 0.60
C VAL A 137 -5.28 6.69 -0.35
N LEU A 138 -5.46 6.47 -1.65
CA LEU A 138 -4.62 7.12 -2.66
C LEU A 138 -5.00 8.60 -2.77
N VAL A 139 -4.14 9.47 -2.27
CA VAL A 139 -4.28 10.92 -2.41
C VAL A 139 -3.48 11.35 -3.64
N LYS A 140 -4.20 11.75 -4.69
CA LYS A 140 -3.58 12.40 -5.85
C LYS A 140 -3.00 13.74 -5.41
N MET A 141 -1.72 13.95 -5.68
CA MET A 141 -1.08 15.22 -5.44
C MET A 141 -1.81 16.34 -6.20
N PRO A 142 -1.86 17.57 -5.64
CA PRO A 142 -2.38 18.72 -6.37
C PRO A 142 -1.68 18.85 -7.73
N SER A 143 -2.44 19.06 -8.81
CA SER A 143 -1.92 19.10 -10.19
C SER A 143 -0.77 20.09 -10.36
N GLN A 144 -0.85 21.23 -9.68
CA GLN A 144 0.19 22.27 -9.63
C GLN A 144 1.53 21.80 -9.03
N MET A 145 1.54 20.72 -8.25
CA MET A 145 2.75 20.13 -7.66
C MET A 145 3.32 18.99 -8.51
N VAL A 146 2.50 18.27 -9.28
CA VAL A 146 2.91 17.03 -9.96
C VAL A 146 4.13 17.25 -10.85
N GLU A 147 4.10 18.27 -11.71
CA GLU A 147 5.22 18.56 -12.61
C GLU A 147 6.47 18.97 -11.83
N LYS A 148 6.29 19.80 -10.79
CA LYS A 148 7.38 20.23 -9.93
C LYS A 148 8.05 19.05 -9.22
N VAL A 149 7.26 18.08 -8.73
CA VAL A 149 7.76 16.88 -8.05
C VAL A 149 8.58 16.02 -9.01
N LYS A 150 8.16 15.87 -10.26
CA LYS A 150 8.92 15.13 -11.28
C LYS A 150 10.27 15.80 -11.57
N VAL A 151 10.24 17.10 -11.86
CA VAL A 151 11.46 17.88 -12.16
C VAL A 151 12.44 17.84 -10.99
N VAL A 152 11.97 18.16 -9.79
CA VAL A 152 12.80 18.15 -8.57
C VAL A 152 13.28 16.74 -8.25
N GLY A 153 12.43 15.72 -8.39
CA GLY A 153 12.81 14.33 -8.16
C GLY A 153 13.94 13.89 -9.10
N SER A 154 13.84 14.19 -10.40
CA SER A 154 14.92 13.90 -11.36
C SER A 154 16.20 14.66 -11.05
N GLN A 155 16.11 15.92 -10.59
CA GLN A 155 17.28 16.70 -10.16
C GLN A 155 17.94 16.06 -8.93
N CYS A 156 17.17 15.75 -7.89
CA CYS A 156 17.67 15.16 -6.66
C CYS A 156 18.30 13.77 -6.88
N ILE A 157 17.77 12.96 -7.80
CA ILE A 157 18.40 11.69 -8.21
C ILE A 157 19.81 11.94 -8.76
N LYS A 158 19.98 12.94 -9.63
CA LYS A 158 21.30 13.30 -10.19
C LYS A 158 22.26 13.83 -9.14
N GLU A 159 21.78 14.68 -8.23
CA GLU A 159 22.62 15.31 -7.20
C GLU A 159 23.10 14.31 -6.14
N THR A 160 22.25 13.34 -5.79
CA THR A 160 22.54 12.41 -4.69
C THR A 160 23.12 11.09 -5.15
N GLY A 161 22.96 10.74 -6.44
CA GLY A 161 23.31 9.42 -6.97
C GLY A 161 22.29 8.34 -6.60
N ALA A 162 21.09 8.71 -6.17
CA ALA A 162 20.03 7.76 -5.84
C ALA A 162 19.60 6.93 -7.06
N PRO A 163 19.08 5.71 -6.86
CA PRO A 163 18.53 4.91 -7.94
C PRO A 163 17.47 5.66 -8.76
N ALA A 164 17.39 5.40 -10.06
CA ALA A 164 16.43 6.07 -10.95
C ALA A 164 14.96 5.89 -10.52
N ASN A 165 14.64 4.78 -9.83
CA ASN A 165 13.31 4.49 -9.30
C ASN A 165 13.04 5.10 -7.91
N SER A 166 13.93 5.93 -7.36
CA SER A 166 13.76 6.50 -6.01
C SER A 166 12.49 7.35 -5.90
N LEU A 167 12.17 8.14 -6.93
CA LEU A 167 10.94 8.93 -6.95
C LEU A 167 9.70 8.02 -6.97
N GLU A 168 9.70 7.01 -7.84
CA GLU A 168 8.60 6.04 -7.96
C GLU A 168 8.38 5.27 -6.66
N ASN A 169 9.44 5.00 -5.90
CA ASN A 169 9.38 4.35 -4.61
C ASN A 169 8.96 5.30 -3.47
N SER A 170 9.15 6.62 -3.59
CA SER A 170 8.87 7.55 -2.48
C SER A 170 7.38 7.82 -2.21
N LEU A 171 6.53 7.75 -3.24
CA LEU A 171 5.09 8.07 -3.16
C LEU A 171 4.19 6.90 -2.69
N PRO A 172 4.49 5.62 -3.03
CA PRO A 172 3.89 4.47 -2.34
C PRO A 172 4.56 4.16 -0.99
N TRP A 173 5.61 4.92 -0.63
CA TRP A 173 6.48 4.71 0.54
C TRP A 173 7.18 3.33 0.59
N ASN A 174 7.98 3.08 -0.44
CA ASN A 174 8.80 1.87 -0.63
C ASN A 174 10.28 2.23 -0.71
N LEU A 175 10.68 3.39 -0.17
CA LEU A 175 12.04 3.91 -0.29
C LEU A 175 12.94 3.27 0.77
N PRO A 176 13.91 2.40 0.40
CA PRO A 176 14.76 1.74 1.40
C PRO A 176 15.58 2.72 2.22
N GLU A 177 15.74 2.45 3.52
CA GLU A 177 16.59 3.23 4.42
C GLU A 177 18.06 3.00 4.08
N ASN A 178 18.69 4.01 3.48
CA ASN A 178 20.12 4.10 3.25
C ASN A 178 20.51 5.55 2.99
N GLU A 179 21.80 5.86 3.15
CA GLU A 179 22.33 7.22 3.07
C GLU A 179 21.93 7.96 1.78
N THR A 180 21.98 7.29 0.63
CA THR A 180 21.68 7.89 -0.67
C THR A 180 20.19 8.24 -0.79
N ASN A 181 19.31 7.36 -0.32
CA ASN A 181 17.87 7.58 -0.34
C ASN A 181 17.42 8.61 0.70
N GLU A 182 18.04 8.67 1.87
CA GLU A 182 17.81 9.72 2.87
C GLU A 182 18.16 11.09 2.30
N LYS A 183 19.32 11.21 1.64
CA LYS A 183 19.74 12.44 0.95
C LYS A 183 18.79 12.81 -0.19
N PHE A 184 18.34 11.83 -0.98
CA PHE A 184 17.35 12.05 -2.04
C PHE A 184 16.04 12.60 -1.48
N LEU A 185 15.52 11.99 -0.42
CA LEU A 185 14.26 12.40 0.20
C LEU A 185 14.34 13.80 0.81
N TYR A 186 15.44 14.11 1.51
CA TYR A 186 15.72 15.46 2.00
C TYR A 186 15.77 16.47 0.86
N CYS A 187 16.53 16.19 -0.20
CA CYS A 187 16.62 17.07 -1.37
C CYS A 187 15.23 17.33 -1.98
N LEU A 188 14.43 16.28 -2.15
CA LEU A 188 13.08 16.37 -2.72
C LEU A 188 12.19 17.26 -1.85
N CYS A 189 12.11 16.98 -0.54
CA CYS A 189 11.27 17.75 0.37
C CYS A 189 11.75 19.20 0.52
N LYS A 190 13.07 19.44 0.54
CA LYS A 190 13.66 20.78 0.66
C LYS A 190 13.36 21.64 -0.57
N ASN A 191 13.55 21.11 -1.77
CA ASN A 191 13.29 21.84 -3.02
C ASN A 191 11.79 22.02 -3.31
N LEU A 192 10.93 21.20 -2.69
CA LEU A 192 9.49 21.44 -2.65
C LEU A 192 9.08 22.43 -1.55
N ASN A 193 10.03 22.95 -0.77
CA ASN A 193 9.83 23.85 0.36
C ASN A 193 8.91 23.25 1.43
N LEU A 194 8.99 21.94 1.65
CA LEU A 194 8.21 21.23 2.66
C LEU A 194 8.93 21.16 4.00
N ILE A 195 10.26 21.26 4.02
CA ILE A 195 11.10 21.14 5.22
C ILE A 195 12.02 22.35 5.40
N ASN A 196 12.43 22.60 6.65
CA ASN A 196 13.53 23.52 6.98
C ASN A 196 14.92 22.85 6.78
N ASP A 197 16.01 23.54 7.13
CA ASP A 197 17.38 23.02 6.97
C ASP A 197 17.71 21.87 7.92
N GLU A 198 16.95 21.75 9.01
CA GLU A 198 17.09 20.67 10.00
C GLU A 198 16.25 19.43 9.65
N GLY A 199 15.47 19.46 8.56
CA GLY A 199 14.65 18.33 8.11
C GLY A 199 13.23 18.26 8.67
N TYR A 200 12.76 19.30 9.39
CA TYR A 200 11.41 19.35 9.95
C TYR A 200 10.39 19.94 8.98
N PHE A 201 9.23 19.29 8.89
CA PHE A 201 8.17 19.65 7.96
C PHE A 201 7.39 20.89 8.38
N ASN A 202 7.07 21.76 7.43
CA ASN A 202 6.16 22.87 7.59
C ASN A 202 4.70 22.40 7.51
N TYR A 203 3.97 22.49 8.62
CA TYR A 203 2.60 22.01 8.74
C TYR A 203 1.67 22.52 7.63
N GLU A 204 1.61 23.84 7.41
CA GLU A 204 0.67 24.43 6.44
C GLU A 204 0.93 23.93 5.01
N ARG A 205 2.21 23.80 4.64
CA ARG A 205 2.60 23.33 3.31
C ARG A 205 2.34 21.85 3.13
N THR A 206 2.63 21.04 4.16
CA THR A 206 2.37 19.60 4.13
C THR A 206 0.87 19.32 4.06
N MET A 207 0.05 19.97 4.90
CA MET A 207 -1.40 19.73 4.92
C MET A 207 -2.10 20.16 3.62
N LYS A 208 -1.55 21.13 2.87
CA LYS A 208 -2.05 21.49 1.53
C LYS A 208 -2.00 20.33 0.53
N ILE A 209 -1.05 19.40 0.67
CA ILE A 209 -0.95 18.23 -0.20
C ILE A 209 -2.17 17.32 0.00
N PHE A 210 -2.68 17.25 1.22
CA PHE A 210 -3.77 16.37 1.63
C PHE A 210 -5.13 17.09 1.73
N ALA A 211 -5.23 18.32 1.24
CA ALA A 211 -6.41 19.17 1.43
C ALA A 211 -7.70 18.62 0.79
N THR A 212 -7.60 17.68 -0.14
CA THR A 212 -8.73 17.01 -0.80
C THR A 212 -9.06 15.65 -0.20
N SER A 213 -8.26 15.15 0.75
CA SER A 213 -8.52 13.87 1.40
C SER A 213 -9.75 13.97 2.31
N ASP A 214 -10.51 12.89 2.40
CA ASP A 214 -11.57 12.66 3.38
C ASP A 214 -11.03 12.21 4.76
N LYS A 215 -9.71 11.97 4.87
CA LYS A 215 -9.02 11.50 6.08
C LYS A 215 -8.22 12.61 6.79
N LYS A 216 -8.59 13.88 6.62
CA LYS A 216 -7.84 15.04 7.16
C LYS A 216 -7.48 14.92 8.63
N GLU A 217 -8.44 14.55 9.48
CA GLU A 217 -8.22 14.42 10.93
C GLU A 217 -7.20 13.33 11.26
N ALA A 218 -7.28 12.18 10.60
CA ALA A 218 -6.33 11.08 10.79
C ALA A 218 -4.93 11.45 10.28
N ILE A 219 -4.84 12.12 9.12
CA ILE A 219 -3.60 12.62 8.54
C ILE A 219 -2.94 13.63 9.49
N GLU A 220 -3.71 14.58 10.01
CA GLU A 220 -3.23 15.61 10.92
C GLU A 220 -2.77 15.02 12.25
N LYS A 221 -3.52 14.06 12.81
CA LYS A 221 -3.12 13.34 14.01
C LYS A 221 -1.77 12.65 13.80
N THR A 222 -1.62 11.87 12.72
CA THR A 222 -0.36 11.19 12.41
C THR A 222 0.79 12.16 12.17
N TYR A 223 0.54 13.27 11.47
CA TYR A 223 1.55 14.32 11.30
C TYR A 223 2.04 14.85 12.66
N ASN A 224 1.12 15.14 13.58
CA ASN A 224 1.48 15.64 14.91
C ASN A 224 2.24 14.61 15.75
N GLU A 225 1.93 13.32 15.61
CA GLU A 225 2.67 12.23 16.25
C GLU A 225 4.10 12.08 15.69
N CYS A 226 4.27 12.20 14.37
CA CYS A 226 5.53 11.88 13.70
C CYS A 226 6.48 13.08 13.58
N LYS A 227 5.98 14.33 13.54
CA LYS A 227 6.80 15.54 13.29
C LYS A 227 7.89 15.80 14.34
N VAL A 228 7.80 15.17 15.50
CA VAL A 228 8.74 15.35 16.62
C VAL A 228 9.94 14.40 16.56
N LEU A 229 9.95 13.46 15.60
CA LEU A 229 11.06 12.52 15.44
C LEU A 229 12.33 13.23 14.99
N LYS A 230 13.46 12.78 15.54
CA LYS A 230 14.80 13.32 15.28
C LYS A 230 15.77 12.20 14.90
N GLY A 231 16.55 12.41 13.85
CA GLY A 231 17.66 11.57 13.43
C GLY A 231 19.01 12.12 13.91
N LYS A 232 20.11 11.46 13.52
CA LYS A 232 21.47 11.94 13.81
C LYS A 232 21.82 13.22 13.06
N ASP A 233 21.20 13.43 11.91
CA ASP A 233 21.36 14.58 11.01
C ASP A 233 20.02 14.95 10.34
N GLN A 234 20.03 15.96 9.48
CA GLN A 234 18.84 16.45 8.76
C GLN A 234 18.27 15.43 7.76
N TYR A 235 19.12 14.55 7.21
CA TYR A 235 18.72 13.53 6.24
C TYR A 235 17.91 12.43 6.94
N GLU A 236 18.47 11.88 8.03
CA GLU A 236 17.81 10.86 8.84
C GLU A 236 16.57 11.43 9.55
N THR A 237 16.60 12.70 9.98
CA THR A 237 15.42 13.37 10.56
C THR A 237 14.27 13.40 9.56
N THR A 238 14.53 13.80 8.31
CA THR A 238 13.51 13.81 7.26
C THR A 238 12.98 12.40 7.01
N TYR A 239 13.88 11.42 6.87
CA TYR A 239 13.49 10.03 6.60
C TYR A 239 12.61 9.46 7.72
N LYS A 240 13.00 9.61 8.99
CA LYS A 240 12.23 9.11 10.13
C LYS A 240 10.83 9.72 10.23
N ILE A 241 10.71 11.03 9.99
CA ILE A 241 9.39 11.70 10.03
C ILE A 241 8.49 11.15 8.91
N VAL A 242 9.01 11.03 7.69
CA VAL A 242 8.25 10.54 6.54
C VAL A 242 7.90 9.05 6.70
N ASP A 243 8.84 8.24 7.20
CA ASP A 243 8.65 6.82 7.47
C ASP A 243 7.54 6.58 8.49
N CYS A 244 7.62 7.28 9.62
CA CYS A 244 6.57 7.25 10.63
C CYS A 244 5.23 7.67 10.03
N PHE A 245 5.21 8.75 9.24
CA PHE A 245 3.98 9.27 8.65
C PHE A 245 3.34 8.24 7.73
N PHE A 246 4.05 7.70 6.73
CA PHE A 246 3.44 6.77 5.78
C PHE A 246 3.23 5.35 6.32
N LYS A 247 3.91 4.95 7.40
CA LYS A 247 3.58 3.70 8.12
C LYS A 247 2.29 3.78 8.94
N LYS A 248 1.91 4.98 9.38
CA LYS A 248 0.75 5.19 10.27
C LYS A 248 -0.43 5.87 9.61
N ALA A 249 -0.18 6.77 8.67
CA ALA A 249 -1.22 7.55 8.03
C ALA A 249 -1.98 6.63 7.07
N PRO A 250 -3.32 6.67 7.03
CA PRO A 250 -4.11 5.84 6.15
C PRO A 250 -4.10 6.38 4.72
N VAL A 251 -2.96 6.88 4.23
CA VAL A 251 -2.81 7.52 2.92
C VAL A 251 -1.50 7.15 2.23
N SER A 252 -1.55 7.07 0.90
CA SER A 252 -0.38 7.03 0.03
C SER A 252 -0.52 8.14 -1.01
N LEU A 253 0.59 8.64 -1.52
CA LEU A 253 0.57 9.69 -2.53
C LEU A 253 0.67 9.07 -3.94
N SER A 254 0.06 9.73 -4.91
CA SER A 254 0.36 9.52 -6.32
C SER A 254 0.54 10.83 -7.05
N LEU A 255 1.32 10.79 -8.14
CA LEU A 255 1.37 11.86 -9.14
C LEU A 255 0.09 11.89 -10.00
#